data_AF-A0A2D7HGT4-F1
#
_entry.id   AF-A0A2D7HGT4-F1
#
_cell.length_a   1.000
_cell.length_b   1.000
_cell.length_c   1.000
_cell.angle_alpha   90.00
_cell.angle_beta   90.00
_cell.angle_gamma   90.00
#
_symmetry.space_group_name_H-M   'P 1'
#
loop_
_entity.id
_entity.type
_entity.pdbx_description
1 polymer ?
#
loop_
_entity_poly.entity_id
_entity_poly.type
_entity_poly.pdbx_seq_one_letter_code
_entity_poly.pdbx_strand_id
1 'polypeptide(L)'
;MIFEIPTAGNVSLNQTSLNQASLAASAPLSLWEPLFSESVAWTVWMEPTGTVLVAITVVLLCMIAWAGNLIALPGNWAAVLILLVYAFVGPATGNASIGYIPVVAAFCFALLGEGFEFVAAALGAQKAGASRKATLLAMIGSMAGAILGAIVGLPVPIVGQVLAAILFGGLGATLGAMLGEWSNGSSWRESLPIGHAAFWGRTIGTLGKVAAGAVIVVIAMISVVV
;
A
#
# COMPACT_ATOMS: atom_id res chain seq x y z
N MET A 1 38.68 -55.05 65.86
CA MET A 1 37.44 -54.67 66.55
C MET A 1 36.45 -54.27 65.46
N ILE A 2 35.43 -55.09 65.26
CA ILE A 2 34.38 -54.92 64.24
C ILE A 2 33.40 -53.87 64.78
N PHE A 3 33.02 -52.91 63.95
CA PHE A 3 31.82 -52.09 64.15
C PHE A 3 31.00 -52.15 62.88
N GLU A 4 29.89 -52.89 62.95
CA GLU A 4 28.80 -52.85 61.96
C GLU A 4 28.00 -51.55 62.15
N ILE A 5 27.60 -50.93 61.04
CA ILE A 5 26.58 -49.87 61.02
C ILE A 5 25.50 -50.27 59.98
N PRO A 6 24.20 -50.05 60.27
CA PRO A 6 23.08 -50.81 59.71
C PRO A 6 22.69 -50.41 58.28
N THR A 7 22.22 -51.40 57.52
CA THR A 7 21.58 -51.25 56.20
C THR A 7 20.32 -50.37 56.29
N ALA A 8 20.36 -49.18 55.70
CA ALA A 8 19.15 -48.42 55.40
C ALA A 8 18.36 -49.16 54.31
N GLY A 9 17.15 -49.58 54.68
CA GLY A 9 16.30 -50.46 53.92
C GLY A 9 15.94 -49.95 52.51
N ASN A 10 15.77 -50.90 51.61
CA ASN A 10 15.15 -50.70 50.32
C ASN A 10 13.74 -50.16 50.53
N VAL A 11 13.55 -48.84 50.35
CA VAL A 11 12.21 -48.28 50.20
C VAL A 11 11.69 -48.77 48.85
N SER A 12 10.96 -49.88 48.87
CA SER A 12 10.21 -50.37 47.73
C SER A 12 9.10 -49.36 47.42
N LEU A 13 9.41 -48.37 46.58
CA LEU A 13 8.40 -47.50 45.98
C LEU A 13 7.42 -48.40 45.23
N ASN A 14 6.22 -48.54 45.79
CA ASN A 14 5.18 -49.41 45.30
C ASN A 14 4.86 -49.02 43.85
N GLN A 15 5.16 -49.89 42.87
CA GLN A 15 4.96 -49.60 41.44
C GLN A 15 3.53 -49.16 41.11
N THR A 16 2.56 -49.52 41.95
CA THR A 16 1.16 -49.11 41.86
C THR A 16 0.95 -47.59 42.03
N SER A 17 1.72 -46.91 42.90
CA SER A 17 1.62 -45.45 43.05
C SER A 17 2.30 -44.70 41.91
N LEU A 18 3.39 -45.27 41.37
CA LEU A 18 4.04 -44.75 40.16
C LEU A 18 3.15 -44.90 38.93
N ASN A 19 2.42 -46.02 38.82
CA ASN A 19 1.46 -46.23 37.74
C ASN A 19 0.24 -45.31 37.86
N GLN A 20 -0.29 -45.05 39.06
CA GLN A 20 -1.39 -44.09 39.26
C GLN A 20 -0.98 -42.64 38.97
N ALA A 21 0.24 -42.23 39.33
CA ALA A 21 0.79 -40.93 38.94
C ALA A 21 0.99 -40.82 37.42
N SER A 22 1.42 -41.90 36.76
CA SER A 22 1.57 -41.96 35.31
C SER A 22 0.22 -41.90 34.56
N LEU A 23 -0.83 -42.51 35.12
CA LEU A 23 -2.19 -42.50 34.56
C LEU A 23 -2.86 -41.12 34.68
N ALA A 24 -2.57 -40.38 35.75
CA ALA A 24 -3.02 -38.99 35.91
C ALA A 24 -2.26 -38.03 34.98
N ALA A 25 -0.97 -38.29 34.73
CA ALA A 25 -0.16 -37.53 33.77
C ALA A 25 -0.47 -37.87 32.30
N SER A 26 -1.08 -39.05 32.05
CA SER A 26 -1.56 -39.47 30.74
C SER A 26 -3.06 -39.21 30.54
N ALA A 27 -3.64 -38.19 31.21
CA ALA A 27 -4.97 -37.68 30.86
C ALA A 27 -4.98 -37.53 29.33
N PRO A 28 -5.78 -38.35 28.64
CA PRO A 28 -5.47 -38.69 27.26
C PRO A 28 -5.53 -37.43 26.42
N LEU A 29 -4.56 -37.27 25.54
CA LEU A 29 -4.53 -36.19 24.54
C LEU A 29 -5.89 -36.02 23.84
N SER A 30 -6.73 -37.07 23.80
CA SER A 30 -8.11 -37.05 23.30
C SER A 30 -9.09 -36.12 24.04
N LEU A 31 -8.86 -35.75 25.31
CA LEU A 31 -9.71 -34.78 26.03
C LEU A 31 -9.40 -33.33 25.63
N TRP A 32 -8.19 -33.10 25.11
CA TRP A 32 -7.69 -31.79 24.71
C TRP A 32 -7.67 -31.62 23.19
N GLU A 33 -7.73 -32.72 22.43
CA GLU A 33 -7.88 -32.74 20.97
C GLU A 33 -8.94 -31.77 20.42
N PRO A 34 -10.18 -31.70 20.94
CA PRO A 34 -11.16 -30.75 20.39
C PRO A 34 -10.73 -29.29 20.58
N LEU A 35 -10.06 -28.96 21.68
CA LEU A 35 -9.58 -27.62 22.00
C LEU A 35 -8.43 -27.18 21.07
N PHE A 36 -7.61 -28.12 20.61
CA PHE A 36 -6.59 -27.89 19.59
C PHE A 36 -7.12 -27.98 18.15
N SER A 37 -8.20 -28.73 17.90
CA SER A 37 -8.84 -28.76 16.58
C SER A 37 -9.52 -27.43 16.22
N GLU A 38 -10.08 -26.72 17.21
CA GLU A 38 -10.69 -25.40 16.99
C GLU A 38 -9.66 -24.29 16.77
N SER A 39 -8.47 -24.39 17.38
CA SER A 39 -7.38 -23.43 17.11
C SER A 39 -6.79 -23.59 15.71
N VAL A 40 -6.82 -24.81 15.15
CA VAL A 40 -6.38 -25.13 13.80
C VAL A 40 -7.50 -24.91 12.76
N ALA A 41 -8.78 -24.88 13.16
CA ALA A 41 -9.90 -24.67 12.24
C ALA A 41 -9.79 -23.36 11.42
N TRP A 42 -9.30 -22.27 12.03
CA TRP A 42 -9.06 -21.00 11.33
C TRP A 42 -7.98 -21.12 10.24
N THR A 43 -6.97 -21.98 10.43
CA THR A 43 -5.91 -22.23 9.43
C THR A 43 -6.42 -23.05 8.24
N VAL A 44 -7.45 -23.90 8.46
CA VAL A 44 -8.10 -24.70 7.40
C VAL A 44 -9.01 -23.85 6.51
N TRP A 45 -9.69 -22.83 7.06
CA TRP A 45 -10.42 -21.83 6.25
C TRP A 45 -9.47 -20.91 5.46
N MET A 46 -8.21 -20.79 5.88
CA MET A 46 -7.22 -19.93 5.22
C MET A 46 -6.61 -20.54 3.96
N GLU A 47 -6.69 -21.85 3.73
CA GLU A 47 -5.94 -22.47 2.63
C GLU A 47 -6.42 -22.04 1.22
N PRO A 48 -7.69 -22.22 0.80
CA PRO A 48 -8.16 -21.66 -0.48
C PRO A 48 -8.77 -20.26 -0.33
N THR A 49 -9.66 -20.07 0.66
CA THR A 49 -10.46 -18.85 0.81
C THR A 49 -9.63 -17.69 1.35
N GLY A 50 -8.74 -17.96 2.33
CA GLY A 50 -7.83 -16.94 2.88
C GLY A 50 -6.89 -16.38 1.83
N THR A 51 -6.28 -17.23 1.01
CA THR A 51 -5.41 -16.83 -0.10
C THR A 51 -6.10 -15.89 -1.08
N VAL A 52 -7.33 -16.21 -1.49
CA VAL A 52 -8.14 -15.36 -2.39
C VAL A 52 -8.48 -14.03 -1.73
N LEU A 53 -8.84 -14.01 -0.45
CA LEU A 53 -9.13 -12.77 0.27
C LEU A 53 -7.90 -11.87 0.35
N VAL A 54 -6.72 -12.40 0.65
CA VAL A 54 -5.48 -11.60 0.70
C VAL A 54 -5.13 -11.07 -0.70
N ALA A 55 -5.28 -11.89 -1.75
CA ALA A 55 -5.09 -11.45 -3.14
C ALA A 55 -6.02 -10.28 -3.51
N ILE A 56 -7.31 -10.38 -3.18
CA ILE A 56 -8.29 -9.29 -3.36
C ILE A 56 -7.85 -8.05 -2.56
N THR A 57 -7.45 -8.21 -1.30
CA THR A 57 -6.97 -7.11 -0.47
C THR A 57 -5.77 -6.40 -1.09
N VAL A 58 -4.79 -7.14 -1.63
CA VAL A 58 -3.61 -6.57 -2.29
C VAL A 58 -4.00 -5.72 -3.50
N VAL A 59 -4.90 -6.23 -4.35
CA VAL A 59 -5.39 -5.49 -5.52
C VAL A 59 -6.15 -4.24 -5.08
N LEU A 60 -7.00 -4.34 -4.06
CA LEU A 60 -7.73 -3.18 -3.52
C LEU A 60 -6.78 -2.13 -2.93
N LEU A 61 -5.75 -2.54 -2.19
CA LEU A 61 -4.73 -1.63 -1.67
C LEU A 61 -3.95 -0.96 -2.81
N CYS A 62 -3.63 -1.68 -3.88
CA CYS A 62 -3.01 -1.10 -5.08
C CYS A 62 -3.94 -0.10 -5.79
N MET A 63 -5.24 -0.38 -5.84
CA MET A 63 -6.25 0.54 -6.39
C MET A 63 -6.39 1.82 -5.54
N ILE A 64 -6.35 1.69 -4.22
CA ILE A 64 -6.36 2.84 -3.30
C ILE A 64 -5.07 3.66 -3.46
N ALA A 65 -3.92 2.99 -3.52
CA ALA A 65 -2.64 3.63 -3.77
C ALA A 65 -2.64 4.37 -5.11
N TRP A 66 -3.19 3.75 -6.15
CA TRP A 66 -3.37 4.36 -7.47
C TRP A 66 -4.26 5.61 -7.42
N ALA A 67 -5.41 5.55 -6.74
CA ALA A 67 -6.29 6.70 -6.54
C ALA A 67 -5.60 7.83 -5.77
N GLY A 68 -4.70 7.49 -4.84
CA GLY A 68 -3.86 8.46 -4.13
C GLY A 68 -3.01 9.35 -5.04
N ASN A 69 -2.63 8.88 -6.23
CA ASN A 69 -1.88 9.70 -7.20
C ASN A 69 -2.67 10.96 -7.64
N LEU A 70 -4.01 10.90 -7.64
CA LEU A 70 -4.86 12.02 -8.05
C LEU A 70 -4.71 13.23 -7.11
N ILE A 71 -4.41 12.98 -5.84
CA ILE A 71 -4.24 14.01 -4.80
C ILE A 71 -2.77 14.29 -4.47
N ALA A 72 -1.87 14.05 -5.42
CA ALA A 72 -0.43 14.30 -5.30
C ALA A 72 0.33 13.42 -4.31
N LEU A 73 -0.22 12.28 -3.88
CA LEU A 73 0.52 11.31 -3.06
C LEU A 73 1.48 10.48 -3.93
N PRO A 74 2.55 9.93 -3.33
CA PRO A 74 3.44 8.96 -3.99
C PRO A 74 2.79 7.57 -4.07
N GLY A 75 1.62 7.49 -4.71
CA GLY A 75 0.78 6.31 -4.76
C GLY A 75 1.44 5.12 -5.46
N ASN A 76 2.17 5.36 -6.53
CA ASN A 76 2.90 4.31 -7.25
C ASN A 76 3.96 3.64 -6.37
N TRP A 77 4.66 4.40 -5.53
CA TRP A 77 5.61 3.86 -4.55
C TRP A 77 4.91 3.01 -3.49
N ALA A 78 3.75 3.46 -3.00
CA ALA A 78 2.94 2.67 -2.08
C ALA A 78 2.49 1.34 -2.70
N ALA A 79 2.05 1.33 -3.96
CA ALA A 79 1.69 0.11 -4.68
C ALA A 79 2.87 -0.86 -4.82
N VAL A 80 4.08 -0.35 -5.15
CA VAL A 80 5.30 -1.18 -5.21
C VAL A 80 5.62 -1.79 -3.85
N LEU A 81 5.51 -1.02 -2.77
CA LEU A 81 5.73 -1.52 -1.40
C LEU A 81 4.73 -2.61 -1.03
N ILE A 82 3.44 -2.42 -1.37
CA ILE A 82 2.40 -3.43 -1.15
C ILE A 82 2.73 -4.73 -1.88
N LEU A 83 3.12 -4.66 -3.16
CA LEU A 83 3.50 -5.83 -3.95
C LEU A 83 4.77 -6.50 -3.41
N LEU A 84 5.75 -5.71 -2.96
CA LEU A 84 6.97 -6.23 -2.35
C LEU A 84 6.67 -6.98 -1.05
N VAL A 85 5.86 -6.39 -0.16
CA VAL A 85 5.44 -7.03 1.10
C VAL A 85 4.69 -8.32 0.80
N TYR A 86 3.78 -8.32 -0.17
CA TYR A 86 3.06 -9.53 -0.55
C TYR A 86 3.97 -10.59 -1.17
N ALA A 87 4.97 -10.21 -1.97
CA ALA A 87 5.96 -11.16 -2.50
C ALA A 87 6.82 -11.82 -1.41
N PHE A 88 6.97 -11.17 -0.25
CA PHE A 88 7.71 -11.72 0.90
C PHE A 88 6.85 -12.52 1.88
N VAL A 89 5.62 -12.06 2.15
CA VAL A 89 4.74 -12.63 3.19
C VAL A 89 3.68 -13.56 2.61
N GLY A 90 3.37 -13.42 1.31
CA GLY A 90 2.36 -14.20 0.62
C GLY A 90 2.76 -15.66 0.37
N PRO A 91 1.84 -16.45 -0.21
CA PRO A 91 2.08 -17.86 -0.47
C PRO A 91 3.31 -18.09 -1.37
N ALA A 92 4.19 -18.99 -0.96
CA ALA A 92 5.41 -19.30 -1.72
C ALA A 92 5.14 -20.12 -3.00
N THR A 93 4.00 -20.81 -3.07
CA THR A 93 3.61 -21.68 -4.19
C THR A 93 2.10 -21.62 -4.43
N GLY A 94 1.67 -21.57 -5.69
CA GLY A 94 0.26 -21.62 -6.11
C GLY A 94 -0.15 -20.41 -6.96
N ASN A 95 -1.38 -20.41 -7.47
CA ASN A 95 -1.91 -19.44 -8.45
C ASN A 95 -2.03 -17.98 -7.94
N ALA A 96 -1.71 -17.74 -6.67
CA ALA A 96 -1.70 -16.41 -6.04
C ALA A 96 -0.29 -16.01 -5.56
N SER A 97 0.75 -16.78 -5.88
CA SER A 97 2.12 -16.42 -5.49
C SER A 97 2.64 -15.31 -6.40
N ILE A 98 2.99 -14.16 -5.82
CA ILE A 98 3.65 -13.09 -6.58
C ILE A 98 5.16 -13.28 -6.49
N GLY A 99 5.78 -13.59 -7.63
CA GLY A 99 7.23 -13.59 -7.76
C GLY A 99 7.84 -12.18 -7.80
N TYR A 100 9.17 -12.10 -7.81
CA TYR A 100 9.88 -10.80 -7.84
C TYR A 100 9.76 -10.05 -9.18
N ILE A 101 9.43 -10.74 -10.28
CA ILE A 101 9.34 -10.12 -11.62
C ILE A 101 8.23 -9.04 -11.68
N PRO A 102 6.98 -9.32 -11.27
CA PRO A 102 5.94 -8.29 -11.13
C PRO A 102 6.36 -7.08 -10.30
N VAL A 103 7.09 -7.30 -9.20
CA VAL A 103 7.55 -6.23 -8.31
C VAL A 103 8.57 -5.33 -9.01
N VAL A 104 9.53 -5.92 -9.73
CA VAL A 104 10.52 -5.17 -10.52
C VAL A 104 9.84 -4.40 -11.65
N ALA A 105 8.89 -5.01 -12.36
CA ALA A 105 8.12 -4.34 -13.40
C ALA A 105 7.34 -3.15 -12.82
N ALA A 106 6.64 -3.35 -11.71
CA ALA A 106 5.92 -2.28 -11.00
C ALA A 106 6.86 -1.15 -10.57
N PHE A 107 8.04 -1.48 -10.05
CA PHE A 107 9.07 -0.51 -9.68
C PHE A 107 9.52 0.33 -10.88
N CYS A 108 9.76 -0.29 -12.04
CA CYS A 108 10.11 0.43 -13.27
C CYS A 108 8.99 1.38 -13.71
N PHE A 109 7.72 0.95 -13.68
CA PHE A 109 6.59 1.83 -14.00
C PHE A 109 6.41 2.95 -12.96
N ALA A 110 6.65 2.69 -11.68
CA ALA A 110 6.61 3.71 -10.64
C ALA A 110 7.68 4.78 -10.89
N LEU A 111 8.92 4.37 -11.21
CA LEU A 111 10.01 5.26 -11.61
C LEU A 111 9.64 6.10 -12.82
N LEU A 112 9.06 5.50 -13.86
CA LEU A 112 8.62 6.22 -15.05
C LEU A 112 7.54 7.25 -14.70
N GLY A 113 6.49 6.84 -14.01
CA GLY A 113 5.36 7.72 -13.68
C GLY A 113 5.77 8.91 -12.81
N GLU A 114 6.56 8.65 -11.77
CA GLU A 114 7.08 9.70 -10.89
C GLU A 114 8.09 10.58 -11.65
N GLY A 115 8.98 9.98 -12.44
CA GLY A 115 9.92 10.70 -13.30
C GLY A 115 9.22 11.64 -14.29
N PHE A 116 8.13 11.21 -14.93
CA PHE A 116 7.33 12.05 -15.81
C PHE A 116 6.73 13.25 -15.05
N GLU A 117 6.22 13.04 -13.84
CA GLU A 117 5.68 14.12 -13.00
C GLU A 117 6.78 15.11 -12.60
N PHE A 118 7.95 14.62 -12.18
CA PHE A 118 9.10 15.47 -11.84
C PHE A 118 9.59 16.29 -13.03
N VAL A 119 9.71 15.69 -14.22
CA VAL A 119 10.15 16.38 -15.43
C VAL A 119 9.10 17.40 -15.87
N ALA A 120 7.82 17.04 -15.86
CA ALA A 120 6.73 17.97 -16.20
C ALA A 120 6.68 19.17 -15.24
N ALA A 121 6.85 18.93 -13.94
CA ALA A 121 6.89 19.98 -12.93
C ALA A 121 8.14 20.86 -13.07
N ALA A 122 9.32 20.28 -13.29
CA ALA A 122 10.58 21.01 -13.45
C ALA A 122 10.59 21.87 -14.72
N LEU A 123 10.17 21.32 -15.87
CA LEU A 123 10.11 22.05 -17.13
C LEU A 123 9.05 23.15 -17.10
N GLY A 124 7.91 22.92 -16.44
CA GLY A 124 6.86 23.92 -16.27
C GLY A 124 7.30 25.09 -15.38
N ALA A 125 7.93 24.79 -14.24
CA ALA A 125 8.36 25.82 -13.27
C ALA A 125 9.54 26.67 -13.78
N GLN A 126 10.55 26.05 -14.42
CA GLN A 126 11.73 26.76 -14.91
C GLN A 126 11.39 27.71 -16.07
N LYS A 127 10.53 27.29 -17.01
CA LYS A 127 10.18 28.12 -18.18
C LYS A 127 9.32 29.33 -17.82
N ALA A 128 8.58 29.27 -16.72
CA ALA A 128 7.65 30.32 -16.33
C ALA A 128 8.24 31.34 -15.34
N GLY A 129 9.41 31.08 -14.75
CA GLY A 129 10.00 31.97 -13.74
C GLY A 129 9.23 32.02 -12.42
N ALA A 130 8.49 30.96 -12.10
CA ALA A 130 7.64 30.92 -10.91
C ALA A 130 8.47 31.08 -9.62
N SER A 131 8.01 31.94 -8.70
CA SER A 131 8.64 32.05 -7.39
C SER A 131 8.45 30.78 -6.56
N ARG A 132 9.34 30.55 -5.58
CA ARG A 132 9.23 29.40 -4.66
C ARG A 132 7.88 29.35 -3.94
N LYS A 133 7.34 30.52 -3.58
CA LYS A 133 6.01 30.64 -2.97
C LYS A 133 4.92 30.22 -3.94
N ALA A 134 4.99 30.67 -5.19
CA ALA A 134 4.04 30.26 -6.22
C ALA A 134 4.06 28.74 -6.44
N THR A 135 5.23 28.11 -6.48
CA THR A 135 5.34 26.64 -6.58
C THR A 135 4.67 25.94 -5.39
N LEU A 136 4.91 26.41 -4.16
CA LEU A 136 4.31 25.82 -2.96
C LEU A 136 2.79 25.98 -2.94
N LEU A 137 2.27 27.19 -3.20
CA LEU A 137 0.83 27.43 -3.23
C LEU A 137 0.17 26.69 -4.39
N ALA A 138 0.84 26.52 -5.53
CA ALA A 138 0.34 25.69 -6.63
C ALA A 138 0.19 24.22 -6.21
N MET A 139 1.14 23.68 -5.46
CA MET A 139 1.05 22.31 -4.95
C MET A 139 -0.15 22.15 -4.00
N ILE A 140 -0.29 23.05 -3.02
CA ILE A 140 -1.39 23.03 -2.05
C ILE A 140 -2.74 23.23 -2.76
N GLY A 141 -2.82 24.23 -3.64
CA GLY A 141 -4.00 24.51 -4.44
C GLY A 141 -4.38 23.31 -5.31
N SER A 142 -3.40 22.61 -5.88
CA SER A 142 -3.65 21.40 -6.66
C SER A 142 -4.23 20.26 -5.83
N MET A 143 -3.71 20.03 -4.63
CA MET A 143 -4.27 19.00 -3.73
C MET A 143 -5.71 19.33 -3.35
N ALA A 144 -5.97 20.58 -2.94
CA ALA A 144 -7.32 21.03 -2.59
C ALA A 144 -8.28 20.93 -3.79
N GLY A 145 -7.82 21.36 -4.97
CA GLY A 145 -8.56 21.27 -6.21
C GLY A 145 -8.87 19.82 -6.60
N ALA A 146 -7.88 18.92 -6.52
CA ALA A 146 -8.06 17.53 -6.85
C ALA A 146 -9.05 16.82 -5.91
N ILE A 147 -8.98 17.10 -4.61
CA ILE A 147 -9.94 16.59 -3.62
C ILE A 147 -11.35 17.10 -3.96
N LEU A 148 -11.50 18.40 -4.21
CA LEU A 148 -12.78 18.99 -4.57
C LEU A 148 -13.33 18.40 -5.88
N GLY A 149 -12.48 18.23 -6.89
CA GLY A 149 -12.82 17.58 -8.15
C GLY A 149 -13.26 16.13 -7.95
N ALA A 150 -12.57 15.35 -7.11
CA ALA A 150 -12.95 13.97 -6.80
C ALA A 150 -14.32 13.88 -6.12
N ILE A 151 -14.65 14.83 -5.24
CA ILE A 151 -15.94 14.90 -4.53
C ILE A 151 -17.08 15.35 -5.45
N VAL A 152 -16.86 16.41 -6.22
CA VAL A 152 -17.87 16.97 -7.14
C VAL A 152 -18.12 16.00 -8.31
N GLY A 153 -17.05 15.43 -8.87
CA GLY A 153 -17.09 14.52 -10.00
C GLY A 153 -17.59 15.17 -11.30
N LEU A 154 -17.61 14.36 -12.36
CA LEU A 154 -18.35 14.63 -13.59
C LEU A 154 -19.47 13.60 -13.71
N PRO A 155 -20.53 13.86 -14.49
CA PRO A 155 -21.69 12.96 -14.67
C PRO A 155 -21.37 11.67 -15.45
N VAL A 156 -20.12 11.20 -15.40
CA VAL A 156 -19.66 9.93 -15.96
C VAL A 156 -19.15 9.09 -14.77
N PRO A 157 -19.75 7.94 -14.47
CA PRO A 157 -19.32 7.11 -13.34
C PRO A 157 -17.86 6.67 -13.48
N ILE A 158 -17.12 6.65 -12.36
CA ILE A 158 -15.72 6.23 -12.22
C ILE A 158 -14.73 7.14 -12.95
N VAL A 159 -14.85 7.27 -14.27
CA VAL A 159 -13.96 8.06 -15.12
C VAL A 159 -14.15 9.56 -14.85
N GLY A 160 -15.38 9.99 -14.57
CA GLY A 160 -15.68 11.40 -14.33
C GLY A 160 -15.01 11.93 -13.08
N GLN A 161 -14.89 11.14 -12.02
CA GLN A 161 -14.22 11.49 -10.77
C GLN A 161 -12.72 11.64 -10.97
N VAL A 162 -12.10 10.72 -11.73
CA VAL A 162 -10.68 10.77 -12.08
C VAL A 162 -10.38 12.02 -12.91
N LEU A 163 -11.17 12.28 -13.95
CA LEU A 163 -11.01 13.46 -14.80
C LEU A 163 -11.26 14.75 -14.03
N ALA A 164 -12.29 14.79 -13.17
CA ALA A 164 -12.57 15.93 -12.32
C ALA A 164 -11.41 16.21 -11.37
N ALA A 165 -10.86 15.19 -10.71
CA ALA A 165 -9.72 15.35 -9.82
C ALA A 165 -8.49 15.92 -10.56
N ILE A 166 -8.19 15.43 -11.77
CA ILE A 166 -7.08 15.92 -12.58
C ILE A 166 -7.32 17.38 -13.01
N LEU A 167 -8.51 17.69 -13.55
CA LEU A 167 -8.82 19.04 -14.05
C LEU A 167 -8.89 20.06 -12.93
N PHE A 168 -9.60 19.77 -11.84
CA PHE A 168 -9.69 20.68 -10.70
C PHE A 168 -8.35 20.75 -9.97
N GLY A 169 -7.54 19.68 -9.96
CA GLY A 169 -6.17 19.72 -9.49
C GLY A 169 -5.28 20.65 -10.33
N GLY A 170 -5.47 20.69 -11.64
CA GLY A 170 -4.84 21.68 -12.52
C GLY A 170 -5.30 23.10 -12.21
N LEU A 171 -6.61 23.33 -12.10
CA LEU A 171 -7.18 24.65 -11.78
C LEU A 171 -6.72 25.17 -10.42
N GLY A 172 -6.69 24.29 -9.43
CA GLY A 172 -6.14 24.58 -8.11
C GLY A 172 -4.66 24.96 -8.15
N ALA A 173 -3.87 24.30 -9.02
CA ALA A 173 -2.48 24.66 -9.24
C ALA A 173 -2.34 26.06 -9.85
N THR A 174 -3.18 26.42 -10.83
CA THR A 174 -3.23 27.76 -11.44
C THR A 174 -3.50 28.82 -10.38
N LEU A 175 -4.59 28.66 -9.61
CA LEU A 175 -4.99 29.62 -8.60
C LEU A 175 -3.93 29.76 -7.52
N GLY A 176 -3.38 28.64 -7.05
CA GLY A 176 -2.29 28.64 -6.07
C GLY A 176 -1.04 29.37 -6.58
N ALA A 177 -0.62 29.08 -7.81
CA ALA A 177 0.54 29.76 -8.43
C ALA A 177 0.33 31.27 -8.53
N MET A 178 -0.85 31.70 -9.02
CA MET A 178 -1.18 33.11 -9.19
C MET A 178 -1.28 33.85 -7.85
N LEU A 179 -1.85 33.22 -6.82
CA LEU A 179 -1.89 33.78 -5.46
C LEU A 179 -0.48 33.94 -4.88
N GLY A 180 0.40 32.97 -5.11
CA GLY A 180 1.79 33.05 -4.67
C GLY A 180 2.55 34.20 -5.34
N GLU A 181 2.35 34.42 -6.63
CA GLU A 181 2.95 35.55 -7.36
C GLU A 181 2.37 36.89 -6.92
N TRP A 182 1.05 36.99 -6.75
CA TRP A 182 0.42 38.22 -6.29
C TRP A 182 0.89 38.62 -4.89
N SER A 183 1.11 37.63 -4.01
CA SER A 183 1.69 37.86 -2.68
C SER A 183 3.13 38.38 -2.69
N ASN A 184 3.82 38.26 -3.83
CA ASN A 184 5.16 38.82 -4.06
C ASN A 184 5.15 40.14 -4.85
N GLY A 185 3.96 40.69 -5.14
CA GLY A 185 3.80 41.99 -5.81
C GLY A 185 3.66 41.93 -7.33
N SER A 186 3.62 40.73 -7.93
CA SER A 186 3.43 40.57 -9.37
C SER A 186 2.03 41.02 -9.80
N SER A 187 1.93 41.65 -10.97
CA SER A 187 0.64 42.06 -11.53
C SER A 187 -0.16 40.86 -12.07
N TRP A 188 -1.48 40.98 -12.16
CA TRP A 188 -2.34 39.89 -12.67
C TRP A 188 -1.92 39.39 -14.06
N ARG A 189 -1.45 40.29 -14.95
CA ARG A 189 -1.01 39.95 -16.30
C ARG A 189 0.29 39.16 -16.31
N GLU A 190 1.18 39.40 -15.36
CA GLU A 190 2.45 38.68 -15.22
C GLU A 190 2.25 37.30 -14.57
N SER A 191 1.27 37.15 -13.68
CA SER A 191 0.98 35.88 -12.99
C SER A 191 0.23 34.86 -13.87
N LEU A 192 -0.50 35.31 -14.90
CA LEU A 192 -1.30 34.44 -15.77
C LEU A 192 -0.48 33.37 -16.52
N PRO A 193 0.65 33.71 -17.19
CA PRO A 193 1.53 32.71 -17.80
C PRO A 193 2.05 31.67 -16.81
N ILE A 194 2.36 32.09 -15.58
CA ILE A 194 2.84 31.20 -14.51
C ILE A 194 1.73 30.24 -14.09
N GLY A 195 0.51 30.73 -13.91
CA GLY A 195 -0.65 29.89 -13.63
C GLY A 195 -0.93 28.87 -14.73
N HIS A 196 -0.87 29.27 -16.01
CA HIS A 196 -1.11 28.36 -17.14
C HIS A 196 -0.02 27.28 -17.26
N ALA A 197 1.24 27.64 -17.00
CA ALA A 197 2.33 26.68 -16.92
C ALA A 197 2.12 25.68 -15.76
N ALA A 198 1.67 26.16 -14.59
CA ALA A 198 1.33 25.31 -13.46
C ALA A 198 0.18 24.34 -13.79
N PHE A 199 -0.87 24.81 -14.48
CA PHE A 199 -2.00 23.98 -14.94
C PHE A 199 -1.53 22.79 -15.78
N TRP A 200 -0.81 23.07 -16.86
CA TRP A 200 -0.40 22.04 -17.82
C TRP A 200 0.69 21.14 -17.27
N GLY A 201 1.65 21.70 -16.52
CA GLY A 201 2.67 20.92 -15.83
C GLY A 201 2.04 19.91 -14.87
N ARG A 202 1.05 20.35 -14.08
CA ARG A 202 0.33 19.49 -13.15
C ARG A 202 -0.56 18.46 -13.85
N THR A 203 -1.34 18.88 -14.84
CA THR A 203 -2.30 18.03 -15.54
C THR A 203 -1.60 16.91 -16.31
N ILE A 204 -0.58 17.25 -17.11
CA ILE A 204 0.16 16.27 -17.92
C ILE A 204 0.99 15.36 -17.03
N GLY A 205 1.64 15.92 -15.99
CA GLY A 205 2.41 15.13 -15.02
C GLY A 205 1.53 14.12 -14.28
N THR A 206 0.37 14.55 -13.79
CA THR A 206 -0.58 13.67 -13.08
C THR A 206 -1.14 12.61 -14.02
N LEU A 207 -1.47 12.96 -15.27
CA LEU A 207 -1.97 12.00 -16.25
C LEU A 207 -0.95 10.89 -16.55
N GLY A 208 0.33 11.25 -16.75
CA GLY A 208 1.41 10.28 -16.96
C GLY A 208 1.60 9.37 -15.74
N LYS A 209 1.58 9.95 -14.54
CA LYS A 209 1.70 9.20 -13.28
C LYS A 209 0.54 8.24 -13.04
N VAL A 210 -0.69 8.68 -13.30
CA VAL A 210 -1.90 7.86 -13.19
C VAL A 210 -1.91 6.74 -14.22
N ALA A 211 -1.49 7.00 -15.45
CA ALA A 211 -1.35 5.97 -16.48
C ALA A 211 -0.33 4.89 -16.08
N ALA A 212 0.85 5.29 -15.60
CA ALA A 212 1.85 4.35 -15.11
C ALA A 212 1.33 3.53 -13.92
N GLY A 213 0.64 4.15 -12.98
CA GLY A 213 0.03 3.46 -11.85
C GLY A 213 -1.07 2.48 -12.26
N ALA A 214 -1.84 2.79 -13.31
CA ALA A 214 -2.86 1.88 -13.82
C ALA A 214 -2.23 0.59 -14.35
N VAL A 215 -1.05 0.69 -15.00
CA VAL A 215 -0.28 -0.48 -15.42
C VAL A 215 0.21 -1.30 -14.20
N ILE A 216 0.63 -0.65 -13.11
CA ILE A 216 1.00 -1.35 -11.86
C ILE A 216 -0.18 -2.15 -11.31
N VAL A 217 -1.39 -1.58 -11.30
CA VAL A 217 -2.60 -2.29 -10.88
C VAL A 217 -2.87 -3.49 -11.79
N VAL A 218 -2.74 -3.34 -13.11
CA VAL A 218 -2.91 -4.45 -14.06
C VAL A 218 -1.90 -5.56 -13.79
N ILE A 219 -0.64 -5.21 -13.52
CA ILE A 219 0.40 -6.17 -13.12
C ILE A 219 -0.04 -6.90 -11.83
N ALA A 220 -0.51 -6.17 -10.82
CA ALA A 220 -0.98 -6.75 -9.57
C ALA A 220 -2.14 -7.74 -9.80
N MET A 221 -3.13 -7.36 -10.61
CA MET A 221 -4.28 -8.22 -10.94
C MET A 221 -3.85 -9.50 -11.67
N ILE A 222 -2.96 -9.40 -12.66
CA ILE A 222 -2.48 -10.57 -13.40
C ILE A 222 -1.69 -11.49 -12.47
N SER A 223 -0.85 -10.91 -11.60
CA SER A 223 0.06 -11.68 -10.74
C SER A 223 -0.64 -12.46 -9.63
N VAL A 224 -1.87 -12.10 -9.27
CA VAL A 224 -2.66 -12.84 -8.26
C VAL A 224 -3.64 -13.85 -8.88
N VAL A 225 -3.75 -13.87 -10.21
CA VAL A 225 -4.66 -14.76 -10.97
C VAL A 225 -3.90 -15.92 -11.62
N VAL A 226 -2.63 -15.71 -11.97
CA VAL A 226 -1.76 -16.65 -12.68
C VAL A 226 -0.80 -17.30 -11.68
#